data_AF-A0AAD4CHP3-F1
#
_entry.id   AF-A0AAD4CHP3-F1
#
_cell.length_a   1.000
_cell.length_b   1.000
_cell.length_c   1.000
_cell.angle_alpha   90.00
_cell.angle_beta   90.00
_cell.angle_gamma   90.00
#
_symmetry.space_group_name_H-M   'P 1'
#
loop_
_entity.id
_entity.type
_entity.pdbx_description
1 polymer ?
#
loop_
_entity_poly.entity_id
_entity_poly.type
_entity_poly.pdbx_seq_one_letter_code
_entity_poly.pdbx_strand_id
1 'polypeptide(L)'
;MGPSLAKQLTNPVVILEPFQVLAIGYMGPSNPQSANGYQYVIVGVDYFTRFVIARPVTRTDAATSFQFLRDDVTCDGSDDSAMV
;
A
#
# COMPACT_ATOMS: atom_id res chain seq x y z
N MET A 1 14.12 1.22 -39.34
CA MET A 1 12.75 1.37 -38.82
C MET A 1 12.56 0.30 -37.77
N GLY A 2 12.49 0.69 -36.49
CA GLY A 2 12.26 -0.27 -35.39
C GLY A 2 10.84 -0.82 -35.44
N PRO A 3 10.55 -1.96 -34.79
CA PRO A 3 9.21 -2.51 -34.76
C PRO A 3 8.24 -1.45 -34.22
N SER A 4 7.10 -1.27 -34.91
CA SER A 4 6.08 -0.31 -34.50
C SER A 4 5.57 -0.67 -33.10
N LEU A 5 5.43 0.34 -32.25
CA LEU A 5 4.87 0.31 -30.89
C LEU A 5 3.49 -0.39 -30.78
N ALA A 6 2.82 -0.66 -31.90
CA ALA A 6 1.48 -1.22 -32.01
C ALA A 6 1.30 -2.69 -31.55
N LYS A 7 2.32 -3.34 -30.99
CA LYS A 7 2.22 -4.70 -30.44
C LYS A 7 2.98 -4.86 -29.13
N GLN A 8 2.92 -3.86 -28.24
CA GLN A 8 3.06 -4.17 -26.84
C GLN A 8 1.77 -4.89 -26.42
N LEU A 9 1.77 -6.21 -26.52
CA LEU A 9 0.67 -7.08 -26.12
C LEU A 9 0.38 -6.84 -24.64
N THR A 10 -0.53 -5.93 -24.33
CA THR A 10 -1.06 -5.77 -22.99
C THR A 10 -2.06 -6.91 -22.77
N ASN A 11 -1.58 -8.03 -22.22
CA ASN A 11 -2.52 -8.96 -21.59
C ASN A 11 -3.19 -8.19 -20.44
N PRO A 12 -4.52 -8.03 -20.44
CA PRO A 12 -5.19 -7.38 -19.34
C PRO A 12 -4.97 -8.20 -18.07
N VAL A 13 -4.58 -7.54 -16.98
CA VAL A 13 -4.52 -8.16 -15.66
C VAL A 13 -5.96 -8.37 -15.22
N VAL A 14 -6.42 -9.62 -15.25
CA VAL A 14 -7.74 -9.99 -14.75
C VAL A 14 -7.63 -10.26 -13.25
N ILE A 15 -8.40 -9.49 -12.48
CA ILE A 15 -8.41 -9.52 -11.01
C ILE A 15 -9.78 -10.06 -10.62
N LEU A 16 -9.82 -11.23 -9.97
CA LEU A 16 -11.06 -11.99 -9.77
C LEU A 16 -11.52 -12.00 -8.31
N GLU A 17 -10.60 -11.75 -7.38
CA GLU A 17 -10.86 -11.82 -5.94
C GLU A 17 -10.29 -10.61 -5.18
N PRO A 18 -10.91 -10.22 -4.04
CA PRO A 18 -10.35 -9.23 -3.15
C PRO A 18 -8.92 -9.59 -2.73
N PHE A 19 -8.04 -8.58 -2.68
CA PHE A 19 -6.63 -8.70 -2.27
C PHE A 19 -5.74 -9.56 -3.17
N GLN A 20 -6.19 -9.97 -4.37
CA GLN A 20 -5.34 -10.65 -5.36
C GLN A 20 -4.18 -9.76 -5.84
N VAL A 21 -4.43 -8.45 -5.93
CA VAL A 21 -3.43 -7.44 -6.27
C VAL A 21 -3.63 -6.24 -5.36
N LEU A 22 -2.57 -5.86 -4.65
CA LEU A 22 -2.54 -4.70 -3.77
C LEU A 22 -1.55 -3.67 -4.29
N ALA A 23 -1.99 -2.44 -4.53
CA ALA A 23 -1.08 -1.30 -4.73
C ALA A 23 -0.67 -0.76 -3.37
N ILE A 24 0.64 -0.64 -3.12
CA ILE A 24 1.17 -0.03 -1.89
C ILE A 24 1.97 1.20 -2.28
N GLY A 25 1.74 2.31 -1.60
CA GLY A 25 2.46 3.56 -1.81
C GLY A 25 2.57 4.38 -0.54
N TYR A 26 3.53 5.31 -0.53
CA TYR A 26 3.68 6.30 0.53
C TYR A 26 3.28 7.68 0.00
N MET A 27 2.61 8.45 0.84
CA MET A 27 2.27 9.85 0.59
C MET A 27 2.98 10.74 1.62
N GLY A 28 3.69 11.77 1.17
CA GLY A 28 4.40 12.73 2.04
C GLY A 28 5.77 13.17 1.51
N PRO A 29 6.57 13.88 2.33
CA PRO A 29 6.33 14.21 3.73
C PRO A 29 5.29 15.33 3.94
N SER A 30 4.48 15.24 5.00
CA SER A 30 3.61 16.33 5.44
C SER A 30 4.39 17.36 6.25
N ASN A 31 4.13 18.65 5.99
CA ASN A 31 4.69 19.76 6.74
C ASN A 31 3.55 20.72 7.15
N PRO A 32 3.31 20.96 8.46
CA PRO A 32 4.07 20.46 9.62
C PRO A 32 3.90 18.95 9.85
N GLN A 33 4.90 18.36 10.51
CA GLN A 33 4.79 16.99 11.03
C GLN A 33 3.73 16.95 12.14
N SER A 34 3.09 15.80 12.34
CA SER A 34 2.23 15.60 13.50
C SER A 34 3.02 15.69 14.81
N ALA A 35 2.35 15.94 15.93
CA ALA A 35 2.98 15.99 17.26
C ALA A 35 3.75 14.70 17.61
N ASN A 36 3.33 13.56 17.06
CA ASN A 36 3.96 12.25 17.28
C ASN A 36 5.04 11.90 16.24
N GLY A 37 5.43 12.84 15.37
CA GLY A 37 6.46 12.65 14.36
C GLY A 37 6.02 11.89 13.10
N TYR A 38 4.73 11.54 12.97
CA TYR A 38 4.20 11.02 11.69
C TYR A 38 4.26 12.12 10.64
N GLN A 39 4.88 11.78 9.52
CA GLN A 39 5.10 12.68 8.39
C GLN A 39 4.73 12.02 7.06
N TYR A 40 4.42 10.73 7.05
CA TYR A 40 3.99 9.99 5.87
C TYR A 40 2.69 9.26 6.15
N VAL A 41 1.99 8.87 5.09
CA VAL A 41 0.89 7.92 5.13
C VAL A 41 1.23 6.79 4.16
N ILE A 42 1.30 5.56 4.65
CA ILE A 42 1.33 4.39 3.79
C ILE A 42 -0.10 4.02 3.42
N VAL A 43 -0.34 3.74 2.15
CA VAL A 43 -1.65 3.43 1.59
C VAL A 43 -1.55 2.11 0.83
N GLY A 44 -2.43 1.18 1.17
CA GLY A 44 -2.71 -0.05 0.43
C GLY A 44 -4.06 0.06 -0.26
N VAL A 45 -4.13 -0.19 -1.57
CA VAL A 45 -5.38 -0.19 -2.34
C VAL A 45 -5.58 -1.56 -2.97
N ASP A 46 -6.64 -2.24 -2.58
CA ASP A 46 -7.06 -3.47 -3.25
C ASP A 46 -7.60 -3.13 -4.64
N TYR A 47 -7.01 -3.72 -5.67
CA TYR A 47 -7.41 -3.42 -7.03
C TYR A 47 -8.81 -3.95 -7.38
N PHE A 48 -9.26 -5.02 -6.73
CA PHE A 48 -10.57 -5.62 -7.02
C PHE A 48 -11.70 -4.77 -6.46
N THR A 49 -11.73 -4.59 -5.13
CA THR A 49 -12.80 -3.86 -4.44
C THR A 49 -12.62 -2.35 -4.44
N ARG A 50 -11.42 -1.86 -4.76
CA ARG A 50 -10.99 -0.46 -4.54
C ARG A 50 -10.99 -0.06 -3.06
N PHE A 51 -10.98 -1.05 -2.15
CA PHE A 51 -10.85 -0.82 -0.72
C PHE A 51 -9.47 -0.23 -0.39
N VAL A 52 -9.47 0.79 0.48
CA VAL A 52 -8.26 1.54 0.85
C VAL A 52 -7.98 1.33 2.33
N ILE A 53 -6.75 0.94 2.62
CA ILE A 53 -6.17 0.87 3.97
C ILE A 53 -5.10 1.94 4.03
N ALA A 54 -5.16 2.82 5.04
CA ALA A 54 -4.18 3.89 5.19
C ALA A 54 -3.70 3.98 6.64
N ARG A 55 -2.39 4.10 6.85
CA ARG A 55 -1.79 4.26 8.18
C ARG A 55 -0.77 5.41 8.22
N PRO A 56 -0.80 6.27 9.24
CA PRO A 56 0.26 7.25 9.44
C PRO A 56 1.57 6.55 9.83
N VAL A 57 2.68 6.97 9.22
CA VAL A 57 4.02 6.40 9.45
C VAL A 57 5.09 7.50 9.55
N THR A 58 6.13 7.22 10.32
CA THR A 58 7.22 8.17 10.57
C THR A 58 8.33 8.06 9.50
N ARG A 59 8.39 6.92 8.80
CA ARG A 59 9.44 6.56 7.84
C ARG A 59 8.86 5.83 6.62
N THR A 60 9.65 5.77 5.54
CA THR A 60 9.31 5.06 4.29
C THR A 60 10.32 3.93 4.03
N ASP A 61 10.46 3.02 4.98
CA ASP A 61 11.42 1.90 4.91
C ASP A 61 10.72 0.55 4.77
N ALA A 62 11.50 -0.48 4.42
CA ALA A 62 10.99 -1.83 4.19
C ALA A 62 10.34 -2.45 5.46
N ALA A 63 10.87 -2.12 6.64
CA ALA A 63 10.32 -2.61 7.91
C ALA A 63 8.92 -2.05 8.16
N THR A 64 8.72 -0.76 7.90
CA THR A 64 7.41 -0.09 7.97
C THR A 64 6.41 -0.70 6.98
N SER A 65 6.84 -0.97 5.75
CA SER A 65 6.00 -1.64 4.74
C SER A 65 5.61 -3.07 5.15
N PHE A 66 6.55 -3.81 5.76
CA PHE A 66 6.29 -5.16 6.23
C PHE A 66 5.29 -5.18 7.40
N GLN A 67 5.47 -4.29 8.37
CA GLN A 67 4.50 -4.09 9.46
C GLN A 67 3.12 -3.74 8.89
N PHE A 68 3.05 -2.87 7.87
CA PHE A 68 1.78 -2.56 7.21
C PHE A 68 1.07 -3.77 6.61
N LEU A 69 1.80 -4.64 5.93
CA LEU A 69 1.25 -5.85 5.34
C LEU A 69 0.80 -6.86 6.39
N ARG A 70 1.57 -6.99 7.47
CA ARG A 70 1.28 -7.92 8.55
C ARG A 70 0.07 -7.46 9.36
N ASP A 71 0.09 -6.22 9.84
CA ASP A 71 -0.83 -5.75 10.88
C ASP A 71 -2.19 -5.30 10.33
N ASP A 72 -2.27 -4.87 9.06
CA ASP A 72 -3.49 -4.24 8.54
C ASP A 72 -4.02 -4.85 7.25
N VAL A 73 -3.19 -5.58 6.50
CA VAL A 73 -3.62 -6.27 5.27
C VAL A 73 -3.92 -7.74 5.56
N THR A 74 -3.11 -8.38 6.40
CA THR A 74 -3.23 -9.80 6.72
C THR A 74 -3.97 -9.97 8.04
N CYS A 75 -4.84 -10.96 8.11
CA CYS A 75 -5.38 -11.42 9.39
C CYS A 75 -4.44 -12.47 9.97
N ASP A 76 -3.25 -12.07 10.44
CA ASP A 76 -2.54 -12.93 11.39
C ASP A 76 -3.16 -12.66 12.77
N GLY A 77 -3.48 -13.69 13.54
CA GLY A 77 -4.14 -13.53 14.84
C GLY A 77 -3.26 -12.91 15.92
N SER A 78 -2.28 -12.08 15.56
CA SER A 78 -1.42 -11.35 16.51
C SER A 78 -1.92 -9.91 16.73
N ASP A 79 -3.14 -9.81 17.25
CA ASP A 79 -3.62 -8.60 17.91
C ASP A 79 -2.82 -8.37 19.22
N ASP A 80 -1.60 -7.87 19.13
CA ASP A 80 -0.94 -7.23 20.27
C ASP A 80 -1.07 -5.71 20.09
N SER A 81 -2.22 -5.21 20.55
CA SER A 81 -2.48 -3.86 21.07
C SER A 81 -1.58 -2.70 20.60
N ALA A 82 -2.25 -1.66 20.08
CA ALA A 82 -2.18 -0.25 20.55
C ALA A 82 -1.91 0.79 19.45
N MET A 83 -3.00 1.44 19.02
CA MET A 83 -3.06 2.90 18.95
C MET A 83 -4.36 3.38 19.60
N VAL A 84 -4.37 3.30 20.93
CA VAL A 84 -5.17 4.17 21.81
C VAL A 84 -4.22 4.69 22.88
#